data_AF-A0A2D6SZE6-F1
#
_entry.id   AF-A0A2D6SZE6-F1
#
_cell.length_a   1.000
_cell.length_b   1.000
_cell.length_c   1.000
_cell.angle_alpha   90.00
_cell.angle_beta   90.00
_cell.angle_gamma   90.00
#
_symmetry.space_group_name_H-M   'P 1'
#
loop_
_entity.id
_entity.type
_entity.pdbx_description
1 polymer ?
#
loop_
_entity_poly.entity_id
_entity_poly.type
_entity_poly.pdbx_seq_one_letter_code
_entity_poly.pdbx_strand_id
1 'polypeptide(L)'
;MKQTQALSKVFGIGHGKTGTYSLTVALQYLGYSAIHYPTNMRQIEAHDAATDAPVTIIFEKLDALYPGSRFIYTVRDLEEWLESCQRHYLKQQGVTNPFVGKVRKILLGAMGYDRELFIQAYERLDVRVRDYFSDRPDDLLVVDICGKPPAWEPICEFLGKPVPDVGFPWANRTSATEQFLVRLLDVFGDVQRTAQVTGIYPDYLESLSRGGGKRHRGADGQLDWDDGGYNDEIVDRVVSHFGTVEDAAAKLGMPAALLEESVARTAEDRNQRATADGSS
;
A
#
# COMPACT_ATOMS: atom_id res chain seq x y z
N MET A 1 -13.02 -41.78 -5.35
CA MET A 1 -12.60 -40.50 -5.92
C MET A 1 -12.82 -39.43 -4.86
N LYS A 2 -11.76 -38.84 -4.29
CA LYS A 2 -11.92 -37.70 -3.39
C LYS A 2 -12.25 -36.50 -4.29
N GLN A 3 -13.41 -35.88 -4.10
CA GLN A 3 -13.67 -34.55 -4.66
C GLN A 3 -12.59 -33.62 -4.10
N THR A 4 -11.66 -33.20 -4.94
CA THR A 4 -10.74 -32.11 -4.62
C THR A 4 -11.61 -30.87 -4.54
N GLN A 5 -11.98 -30.45 -3.33
CA GLN A 5 -12.64 -29.18 -3.11
C GLN A 5 -11.72 -28.11 -3.73
N ALA A 6 -12.21 -27.42 -4.77
CA ALA A 6 -11.43 -26.35 -5.38
C ALA A 6 -11.12 -25.31 -4.30
N LEU A 7 -9.84 -25.06 -4.06
CA LEU A 7 -9.40 -24.05 -3.09
C LEU A 7 -9.71 -22.68 -3.69
N SER A 8 -10.82 -22.08 -3.27
CA SER A 8 -11.12 -20.69 -3.58
C SER A 8 -10.02 -19.79 -3.01
N LYS A 9 -9.65 -18.76 -3.77
CA LYS A 9 -8.57 -17.81 -3.43
C LYS A 9 -9.11 -16.38 -3.42
N VAL A 10 -8.28 -15.44 -2.98
CA VAL A 10 -8.55 -13.99 -3.10
C VAL A 10 -7.53 -13.35 -4.03
N PHE A 11 -7.99 -12.64 -5.06
CA PHE A 11 -7.11 -12.00 -6.03
C PHE A 11 -7.25 -10.48 -6.04
N GLY A 12 -6.13 -9.77 -5.90
CA GLY A 12 -6.06 -8.33 -6.07
C GLY A 12 -5.65 -7.96 -7.50
N ILE A 13 -6.55 -7.36 -8.26
CA ILE A 13 -6.42 -7.20 -9.73
C ILE A 13 -6.30 -5.75 -10.20
N GLY A 14 -5.99 -4.81 -9.30
CA GLY A 14 -5.74 -3.42 -9.69
C GLY A 14 -4.41 -3.22 -10.43
N HIS A 15 -4.26 -2.05 -11.05
CA HIS A 15 -2.96 -1.61 -11.55
C HIS A 15 -1.98 -1.41 -10.41
N GLY A 16 -0.67 -1.57 -10.68
CA GLY A 16 0.35 -1.06 -9.76
C GLY A 16 0.08 0.42 -9.44
N LYS A 17 0.40 0.85 -8.22
CA LYS A 17 0.14 2.23 -7.70
C LYS A 17 -1.32 2.56 -7.32
N THR A 18 -2.23 1.58 -7.33
CA THR A 18 -3.60 1.72 -6.78
C THR A 18 -3.76 1.17 -5.35
N GLY A 19 -2.65 0.93 -4.63
CA GLY A 19 -2.68 0.38 -3.27
C GLY A 19 -2.57 -1.15 -3.19
N THR A 20 -2.11 -1.82 -4.26
CA THR A 20 -2.01 -3.30 -4.31
C THR A 20 -1.16 -3.92 -3.20
N TYR A 21 -0.08 -3.26 -2.77
CA TYR A 21 0.72 -3.74 -1.63
C TYR A 21 0.01 -3.59 -0.30
N SER A 22 -0.66 -2.44 -0.08
CA SER A 22 -1.52 -2.24 1.10
C SER A 22 -2.64 -3.28 1.16
N LEU A 23 -3.25 -3.63 0.01
CA LEU A 23 -4.20 -4.73 -0.09
C LEU A 23 -3.58 -6.07 0.35
N THR A 24 -2.38 -6.41 -0.13
CA THR A 24 -1.70 -7.66 0.27
C THR A 24 -1.56 -7.73 1.80
N VAL A 25 -1.11 -6.64 2.42
CA VAL A 25 -0.94 -6.58 3.87
C VAL A 25 -2.29 -6.67 4.58
N ALA A 26 -3.32 -5.98 4.09
CA ALA A 26 -4.67 -6.07 4.66
C ALA A 26 -5.20 -7.51 4.63
N LEU A 27 -4.97 -8.25 3.54
CA LEU A 27 -5.35 -9.66 3.45
C LEU A 27 -4.59 -10.53 4.46
N GLN A 28 -3.31 -10.26 4.72
CA GLN A 28 -2.54 -10.99 5.75
C GLN A 28 -3.15 -10.81 7.14
N TYR A 29 -3.58 -9.59 7.48
CA TYR A 29 -4.30 -9.32 8.73
C TYR A 29 -5.64 -10.05 8.85
N LEU A 30 -6.34 -10.28 7.73
CA LEU A 30 -7.57 -11.06 7.71
C LEU A 30 -7.33 -12.58 7.76
N GLY A 31 -6.07 -12.99 7.93
CA GLY A 31 -5.64 -14.36 8.11
C GLY A 31 -5.34 -15.12 6.82
N TYR A 32 -5.22 -14.42 5.68
CA TYR A 32 -4.84 -15.05 4.42
C TYR A 32 -3.32 -15.18 4.31
N SER A 33 -2.84 -16.33 3.83
CA SER A 33 -1.48 -16.38 3.25
C SER A 33 -1.50 -15.58 1.95
N ALA A 34 -0.99 -14.34 1.94
CA ALA A 34 -1.07 -13.46 0.77
C ALA A 34 0.31 -13.08 0.22
N ILE A 35 0.45 -13.08 -1.11
CA ILE A 35 1.68 -12.69 -1.82
C ILE A 35 1.46 -11.48 -2.75
N HIS A 36 2.40 -10.53 -2.71
CA HIS A 36 2.47 -9.39 -3.62
C HIS A 36 3.38 -9.70 -4.81
N TYR A 37 2.93 -9.36 -6.03
CA TYR A 37 3.71 -9.49 -7.28
C TYR A 37 4.33 -10.88 -7.50
N PRO A 38 3.52 -11.96 -7.56
CA PRO A 38 4.03 -13.30 -7.81
C PRO A 38 4.70 -13.39 -9.19
N THR A 39 5.86 -14.02 -9.26
CA THR A 39 6.65 -14.15 -10.50
C THR A 39 6.37 -15.45 -11.26
N ASN A 40 5.63 -16.39 -10.66
CA ASN A 40 5.28 -17.68 -11.26
C ASN A 40 4.03 -18.29 -10.61
N MET A 41 3.43 -19.29 -11.27
CA MET A 41 2.20 -19.96 -10.79
C MET A 41 2.38 -20.69 -9.46
N ARG A 42 3.57 -21.25 -9.16
CA ARG A 42 3.80 -21.97 -7.90
C ARG A 42 3.65 -21.04 -6.69
N GLN A 43 4.05 -19.78 -6.84
CA GLN A 43 3.84 -18.78 -5.80
C GLN A 43 2.34 -18.51 -5.57
N ILE A 44 1.53 -18.47 -6.63
CA ILE A 44 0.07 -18.31 -6.52
C ILE A 44 -0.57 -19.56 -5.90
N GLU A 45 -0.13 -20.75 -6.30
CA GLU A 45 -0.62 -22.02 -5.76
C GLU A 45 -0.40 -22.12 -4.24
N ALA A 46 0.78 -21.69 -3.77
CA ALA A 46 1.20 -21.76 -2.38
C ALA A 46 0.54 -20.75 -1.42
N HIS A 47 -0.23 -19.78 -1.93
CA HIS A 47 -0.83 -18.71 -1.13
C HIS A 47 -2.35 -18.68 -1.33
N ASP A 48 -3.10 -18.35 -0.29
CA ASP A 48 -4.55 -18.20 -0.33
C ASP A 48 -4.96 -16.93 -1.09
N ALA A 49 -4.06 -15.95 -1.17
CA ALA A 49 -4.28 -14.71 -1.88
C ALA A 49 -3.05 -14.25 -2.68
N ALA A 50 -3.30 -13.59 -3.81
CA ALA A 50 -2.24 -12.99 -4.62
C ALA A 50 -2.69 -11.67 -5.23
N THR A 51 -1.80 -10.68 -5.31
CA THR A 51 -2.14 -9.35 -5.81
C THR A 51 -1.11 -8.78 -6.77
N ASP A 52 -1.49 -7.68 -7.43
CA ASP A 52 -0.65 -6.83 -8.30
C ASP A 52 -0.46 -7.34 -9.74
N ALA A 53 0.27 -6.58 -10.56
CA ALA A 53 0.30 -6.69 -12.01
C ALA A 53 0.38 -8.11 -12.62
N PRO A 54 1.19 -9.07 -12.12
CA PRO A 54 1.19 -10.42 -12.66
C PRO A 54 -0.17 -11.11 -12.54
N VAL A 55 -0.91 -10.88 -11.45
CA VAL A 55 -2.27 -11.38 -11.21
C VAL A 55 -3.26 -10.66 -12.10
N THR A 56 -3.17 -9.33 -12.19
CA THR A 56 -4.00 -8.48 -13.06
C THR A 56 -3.95 -8.87 -14.54
N ILE A 57 -2.80 -9.35 -15.03
CA ILE A 57 -2.68 -9.76 -16.43
C ILE A 57 -3.52 -11.02 -16.72
N ILE A 58 -3.61 -11.95 -15.76
CA ILE A 58 -4.13 -13.31 -15.98
C ILE A 58 -5.37 -13.65 -15.15
N PHE A 59 -6.11 -12.65 -14.63
CA PHE A 59 -7.16 -12.90 -13.65
C PHE A 59 -8.28 -13.83 -14.16
N GLU A 60 -8.64 -13.78 -15.44
CA GLU A 60 -9.63 -14.69 -16.03
C GLU A 60 -9.14 -16.14 -16.07
N LYS A 61 -7.83 -16.32 -16.30
CA LYS A 61 -7.20 -17.64 -16.22
C LYS A 61 -7.18 -18.14 -14.78
N LEU A 62 -6.94 -17.25 -13.81
CA LEU A 62 -6.95 -17.61 -12.39
C LEU A 62 -8.36 -17.98 -11.93
N ASP A 63 -9.37 -17.25 -12.37
CA ASP A 63 -10.77 -17.58 -12.11
C ASP A 63 -11.13 -18.98 -12.62
N ALA A 64 -10.74 -19.31 -13.87
CA ALA A 64 -10.96 -20.63 -14.44
C ALA A 64 -10.20 -21.76 -13.70
N LEU A 65 -9.04 -21.46 -13.13
CA LEU A 65 -8.22 -22.43 -12.38
C LEU A 65 -8.69 -22.61 -10.93
N TYR A 66 -9.27 -21.57 -10.34
CA TYR A 66 -9.68 -21.52 -8.93
C TYR A 66 -11.14 -21.06 -8.84
N PRO A 67 -12.10 -21.89 -9.27
CA PRO A 67 -13.51 -21.51 -9.27
C PRO A 67 -13.99 -21.19 -7.85
N GLY A 68 -14.84 -20.16 -7.72
CA GLY A 68 -15.33 -19.65 -6.43
C GLY A 68 -14.36 -18.70 -5.71
N SER A 69 -13.31 -18.22 -6.39
CA SER A 69 -12.43 -17.17 -5.88
C SER A 69 -13.12 -15.80 -5.85
N ARG A 70 -12.64 -14.91 -4.97
CA ARG A 70 -13.11 -13.52 -4.88
C ARG A 70 -12.06 -12.55 -5.44
N PHE A 71 -12.52 -11.48 -6.08
CA PHE A 71 -11.66 -10.53 -6.77
C PHE A 71 -11.84 -9.13 -6.17
N ILE A 72 -10.71 -8.47 -5.87
CA ILE A 72 -10.67 -7.10 -5.37
C ILE A 72 -9.96 -6.25 -6.43
N TYR A 73 -10.71 -5.40 -7.12
CA TYR A 73 -10.21 -4.45 -8.09
C TYR A 73 -9.95 -3.10 -7.42
N THR A 74 -8.67 -2.82 -7.18
CA THR A 74 -8.26 -1.56 -6.57
C THR A 74 -8.16 -0.46 -7.63
N VAL A 75 -8.88 0.63 -7.40
CA VAL A 75 -8.93 1.82 -8.26
C VAL A 75 -8.33 3.02 -7.56
N ARG A 76 -8.07 4.09 -8.30
CA ARG A 76 -7.63 5.40 -7.81
C ARG A 76 -8.12 6.48 -8.78
N ASP A 77 -8.20 7.73 -8.34
CA ASP A 77 -8.29 8.84 -9.29
C ASP A 77 -7.20 8.73 -10.38
N LEU A 78 -7.60 8.97 -11.64
CA LEU A 78 -6.73 8.76 -12.79
C LEU A 78 -5.52 9.69 -12.76
N GLU A 79 -5.71 10.96 -12.42
CA GLU A 79 -4.63 11.94 -12.42
C GLU A 79 -3.65 11.63 -11.30
N GLU A 80 -4.14 11.37 -10.09
CA GLU A 80 -3.28 10.97 -8.99
C GLU A 80 -2.50 9.67 -9.28
N TRP A 81 -3.14 8.72 -9.97
CA TRP A 81 -2.48 7.49 -10.39
C TRP A 81 -1.37 7.77 -11.40
N LEU A 82 -1.59 8.64 -12.39
CA LEU A 82 -0.59 9.05 -13.37
C LEU A 82 0.61 9.72 -12.70
N GLU A 83 0.39 10.65 -11.76
CA GLU A 83 1.48 11.27 -10.99
C GLU A 83 2.28 10.24 -10.17
N SER A 84 1.57 9.28 -9.57
CA SER A 84 2.20 8.19 -8.80
C SER A 84 3.05 7.28 -9.68
N CYS A 85 2.54 6.96 -10.88
CA CYS A 85 3.25 6.24 -11.92
C CYS A 85 4.47 7.01 -12.40
N GLN A 86 4.34 8.29 -12.75
CA GLN A 86 5.46 9.12 -13.21
C GLN A 86 6.61 9.11 -12.19
N ARG A 87 6.32 9.41 -10.91
CA ARG A 87 7.33 9.38 -9.83
C ARG A 87 7.98 8.00 -9.68
N HIS A 88 7.19 6.93 -9.74
CA HIS A 88 7.70 5.57 -9.58
C HIS A 88 8.64 5.17 -10.72
N TYR A 89 8.26 5.45 -11.97
CA TYR A 89 9.02 5.07 -13.15
C TYR A 89 10.27 5.92 -13.33
N LEU A 90 10.25 7.21 -12.95
CA LEU A 90 11.44 8.05 -12.90
C LEU A 90 12.51 7.47 -11.95
N LYS A 91 12.10 6.96 -10.77
CA LYS A 91 13.03 6.30 -9.83
C LYS A 91 13.58 4.97 -10.32
N GLN A 92 12.94 4.35 -11.31
CA GLN A 92 13.28 3.03 -11.82
C GLN A 92 13.90 3.07 -13.23
N GLN A 93 14.29 4.25 -13.68
CA GLN A 93 15.10 4.41 -14.89
C GLN A 93 16.36 3.54 -14.75
N GLY A 94 16.57 2.64 -15.72
CA GLY A 94 17.70 1.69 -15.72
C GLY A 94 17.48 0.34 -15.04
N VAL A 95 16.28 0.03 -14.51
CA VAL A 95 15.96 -1.34 -14.04
C VAL A 95 15.91 -2.30 -15.23
N THR A 96 16.81 -3.29 -15.26
CA THR A 96 17.01 -4.23 -16.40
C THR A 96 16.32 -5.59 -16.25
N ASN A 97 15.40 -5.76 -15.29
CA ASN A 97 14.75 -7.06 -15.08
C ASN A 97 13.81 -7.42 -16.26
N PRO A 98 14.08 -8.49 -17.04
CA PRO A 98 13.29 -8.82 -18.23
C PRO A 98 11.83 -9.22 -17.91
N PHE A 99 11.59 -9.83 -16.76
CA PHE A 99 10.24 -10.22 -16.33
C PHE A 99 9.39 -8.97 -16.03
N VAL A 100 9.95 -8.02 -15.27
CA VAL A 100 9.29 -6.74 -14.96
C VAL A 100 9.00 -5.96 -16.25
N GLY A 101 9.97 -5.90 -17.17
CA GLY A 101 9.77 -5.26 -18.48
C GLY A 101 8.65 -5.90 -19.30
N LYS A 102 8.55 -7.23 -19.29
CA LYS A 102 7.47 -7.96 -19.96
C LYS A 102 6.10 -7.68 -19.34
N VAL A 103 5.99 -7.72 -18.01
CA VAL A 103 4.74 -7.41 -17.28
C VAL A 103 4.26 -6.00 -17.63
N ARG A 104 5.16 -5.01 -17.60
CA ARG A 104 4.82 -3.63 -17.96
C ARG A 104 4.37 -3.48 -19.40
N LYS A 105 5.10 -4.08 -20.34
CA LYS A 105 4.74 -4.01 -21.76
C LYS A 105 3.36 -4.60 -22.02
N ILE A 106 3.01 -5.71 -21.36
CA ILE A 106 1.69 -6.35 -21.51
C ILE A 106 0.60 -5.48 -20.89
N LEU A 107 0.78 -5.04 -19.64
CA LEU A 107 -0.28 -4.36 -18.91
C LEU A 107 -0.46 -2.89 -19.33
N LEU A 108 0.64 -2.18 -19.56
CA LEU A 108 0.69 -0.74 -19.79
C LEU A 108 1.05 -0.35 -21.23
N GLY A 109 1.49 -1.29 -22.06
CA GLY A 109 1.92 -1.01 -23.43
C GLY A 109 3.34 -0.42 -23.54
N ALA A 110 3.98 -0.08 -22.43
CA ALA A 110 5.30 0.57 -22.40
C ALA A 110 6.22 -0.08 -21.35
N MET A 111 7.54 0.05 -21.55
CA MET A 111 8.54 -0.34 -20.53
C MET A 111 8.87 0.82 -19.57
N GLY A 112 8.73 2.06 -20.06
CA GLY A 112 8.89 3.31 -19.32
C GLY A 112 7.54 4.02 -19.12
N TYR A 113 7.57 5.17 -18.44
CA TYR A 113 6.40 6.01 -18.29
C TYR A 113 6.04 6.67 -19.63
N ASP A 114 4.79 6.54 -20.01
CA ASP A 114 4.18 7.17 -21.18
C ASP A 114 2.73 7.48 -20.79
N ARG A 115 2.37 8.76 -20.74
CA ARG A 115 1.12 9.21 -20.13
C ARG A 115 -0.10 8.69 -20.91
N GLU A 116 -0.06 8.83 -22.23
CA GLU A 116 -1.16 8.43 -23.12
C GLU A 116 -1.36 6.91 -23.09
N LEU A 117 -0.28 6.12 -23.16
CA LEU A 117 -0.37 4.67 -23.06
C LEU A 117 -0.90 4.22 -21.69
N PHE A 118 -0.56 4.94 -20.61
CA PHE A 118 -1.02 4.63 -19.27
C PHE A 118 -2.51 4.94 -19.10
N ILE A 119 -3.01 6.07 -19.63
CA ILE A 119 -4.44 6.38 -19.67
C ILE A 119 -5.20 5.26 -20.36
N GLN A 120 -4.76 4.89 -21.58
CA GLN A 120 -5.41 3.80 -22.33
C GLN A 120 -5.35 2.47 -21.57
N ALA A 121 -4.25 2.17 -20.89
CA ALA A 121 -4.12 0.96 -20.09
C ALA A 121 -5.05 0.95 -18.87
N TYR A 122 -5.24 2.11 -18.24
CA TYR A 122 -6.17 2.28 -17.13
C TYR A 122 -7.61 2.01 -17.57
N GLU A 123 -8.06 2.69 -18.62
CA GLU A 123 -9.39 2.53 -19.20
C GLU A 123 -9.64 1.11 -19.71
N ARG A 124 -8.67 0.51 -20.43
CA ARG A 124 -8.78 -0.86 -20.93
C ARG A 124 -8.96 -1.87 -19.80
N LEU A 125 -8.26 -1.70 -18.68
CA LEU A 125 -8.42 -2.61 -17.54
C LEU A 125 -9.79 -2.45 -16.88
N ASP A 126 -10.25 -1.20 -16.68
CA ASP A 126 -11.56 -0.94 -16.06
C ASP A 126 -12.69 -1.59 -16.86
N VAL A 127 -12.72 -1.38 -18.18
CA VAL A 127 -13.69 -2.03 -19.08
C VAL A 127 -13.58 -3.55 -19.01
N ARG A 128 -12.36 -4.09 -19.11
CA ARG A 128 -12.12 -5.55 -19.11
C ARG A 128 -12.59 -6.22 -17.82
N VAL A 129 -12.31 -5.63 -16.66
CA VAL A 129 -12.72 -6.18 -15.37
C VAL A 129 -14.24 -6.11 -15.23
N ARG A 130 -14.85 -4.95 -15.49
CA ARG A 130 -16.30 -4.76 -15.33
C ARG A 130 -17.12 -5.64 -16.27
N ASP A 131 -16.68 -5.77 -17.52
CA ASP A 131 -17.31 -6.64 -18.51
C ASP A 131 -17.25 -8.11 -18.08
N TYR A 132 -16.08 -8.57 -17.63
CA TYR A 132 -15.87 -9.96 -17.22
C TYR A 132 -16.70 -10.40 -16.00
N PHE A 133 -16.97 -9.48 -15.07
CA PHE A 133 -17.75 -9.75 -13.86
C PHE A 133 -19.22 -9.28 -13.96
N SER A 134 -19.66 -8.82 -15.14
CA SER A 134 -21.01 -8.24 -15.32
C SER A 134 -22.15 -9.19 -14.91
N ASP A 135 -22.02 -10.49 -15.17
CA ASP A 135 -23.01 -11.52 -14.80
C ASP A 135 -22.86 -12.05 -13.36
N ARG A 136 -21.83 -11.61 -12.62
CA ARG A 136 -21.48 -12.10 -11.27
C ARG A 136 -20.87 -10.98 -10.40
N PRO A 137 -21.64 -9.91 -10.13
CA PRO A 137 -21.15 -8.75 -9.40
C PRO A 137 -20.68 -9.08 -7.98
N ASP A 138 -21.23 -10.13 -7.35
CA ASP A 138 -20.88 -10.55 -5.99
C ASP A 138 -19.47 -11.19 -5.89
N ASP A 139 -18.85 -11.54 -7.02
CA ASP A 139 -17.48 -12.06 -7.07
C ASP A 139 -16.43 -10.92 -7.14
N LEU A 140 -16.86 -9.66 -7.31
CA LEU A 140 -15.99 -8.50 -7.52
C LEU A 140 -16.27 -7.37 -6.51
N LEU A 141 -15.24 -6.97 -5.76
CA LEU A 141 -15.21 -5.71 -5.04
C LEU A 141 -14.40 -4.68 -5.83
N VAL A 142 -14.97 -3.51 -6.09
CA VAL A 142 -14.23 -2.34 -6.59
C VAL A 142 -14.02 -1.36 -5.44
N VAL A 143 -12.77 -1.00 -5.15
CA VAL A 143 -12.44 -0.17 -3.98
C VAL A 143 -11.27 0.77 -4.24
N ASP A 144 -11.37 2.02 -3.78
CA ASP A 144 -10.22 2.92 -3.70
C ASP A 144 -9.54 2.77 -2.34
N ILE A 145 -8.34 2.16 -2.34
CA ILE A 145 -7.53 1.97 -1.14
C ILE A 145 -6.72 3.23 -0.80
N CYS A 146 -6.47 4.08 -1.78
CA CYS A 146 -5.63 5.27 -1.64
C CYS A 146 -6.41 6.48 -1.12
N GLY A 147 -7.74 6.48 -1.33
CA GLY A 147 -8.67 7.49 -0.83
C GLY A 147 -8.89 7.45 0.69
N LYS A 148 -9.74 8.37 1.17
CA LYS A 148 -10.22 8.43 2.56
C LYS A 148 -11.75 8.26 2.56
N PRO A 149 -12.34 7.49 3.49
CA PRO A 149 -11.73 6.78 4.62
C PRO A 149 -11.00 5.48 4.22
N PRO A 150 -10.19 4.88 5.12
CA PRO A 150 -9.46 3.64 4.85
C PRO A 150 -10.36 2.44 4.52
N ALA A 151 -9.89 1.51 3.69
CA ALA A 151 -10.72 0.47 3.06
C ALA A 151 -10.99 -0.80 3.90
N TRP A 152 -11.04 -0.73 5.24
CA TRP A 152 -11.26 -1.93 6.06
C TRP A 152 -12.66 -2.51 5.86
N GLU A 153 -13.68 -1.68 6.08
CA GLU A 153 -15.09 -2.05 6.04
C GLU A 153 -15.50 -2.74 4.73
N PRO A 154 -15.27 -2.14 3.53
CA PRO A 154 -15.69 -2.76 2.28
C PRO A 154 -14.95 -4.08 2.01
N ILE A 155 -13.66 -4.19 2.34
CA ILE A 155 -12.89 -5.43 2.15
C ILE A 155 -13.37 -6.51 3.13
N CYS A 156 -13.62 -6.17 4.39
CA CYS A 156 -14.07 -7.11 5.41
C CYS A 156 -15.48 -7.63 5.12
N GLU A 157 -16.42 -6.75 4.75
CA GLU A 157 -17.76 -7.12 4.32
C GLU A 157 -17.72 -8.06 3.12
N PHE A 158 -16.97 -7.66 2.08
CA PHE A 158 -16.82 -8.46 0.87
C PHE A 158 -16.17 -9.82 1.11
N LEU A 159 -15.31 -9.97 2.12
CA LEU A 159 -14.66 -11.23 2.47
C LEU A 159 -15.39 -12.00 3.59
N GLY A 160 -16.43 -11.44 4.19
CA GLY A 160 -17.13 -12.04 5.33
C GLY A 160 -16.25 -12.16 6.58
N LYS A 161 -15.39 -11.17 6.83
CA LYS A 161 -14.43 -11.13 7.93
C LYS A 161 -14.78 -10.00 8.92
N PRO A 162 -14.46 -10.14 10.22
CA PRO A 162 -14.59 -9.02 11.14
C PRO A 162 -13.56 -7.93 10.82
N VAL A 163 -13.95 -6.67 11.00
CA VAL A 163 -13.02 -5.54 10.91
C VAL A 163 -12.01 -5.63 12.06
N PRO A 164 -10.69 -5.66 11.78
CA PRO A 164 -9.67 -5.65 12.82
C PRO A 164 -9.67 -4.33 13.62
N ASP A 165 -9.39 -4.41 14.92
CA ASP A 165 -9.18 -3.24 15.79
C ASP A 165 -7.75 -2.65 15.61
N VAL A 166 -7.37 -2.40 14.36
CA VAL A 166 -6.09 -1.80 13.97
C VAL A 166 -6.29 -0.86 12.77
N GLY A 167 -5.43 0.15 12.63
CA GLY A 167 -5.45 1.03 11.45
C GLY A 167 -5.15 0.28 10.15
N PHE A 168 -5.75 0.74 9.04
CA PHE A 168 -5.53 0.12 7.72
C PHE A 168 -4.04 0.22 7.32
N PRO A 169 -3.44 -0.84 6.73
CA PRO A 169 -2.03 -0.83 6.39
C PRO A 169 -1.72 0.10 5.21
N TRP A 170 -1.03 1.21 5.47
CA TRP A 170 -0.44 2.06 4.43
C TRP A 170 1.01 1.66 4.20
N ALA A 171 1.26 0.81 3.20
CA ALA A 171 2.54 0.12 3.09
C ALA A 171 3.48 0.71 2.01
N ASN A 172 3.07 1.78 1.31
CA ASN A 172 3.91 2.48 0.31
C ASN A 172 4.33 3.85 0.85
N ARG A 173 5.09 3.85 1.93
CA ARG A 173 5.54 5.07 2.61
C ARG A 173 6.77 5.64 1.89
N THR A 174 6.97 6.94 1.99
CA THR A 174 8.19 7.59 1.47
C THR A 174 9.43 7.06 2.20
N SER A 175 10.60 7.19 1.59
CA SER A 175 11.88 6.90 2.24
C SER A 175 12.02 7.67 3.56
N ALA A 176 11.56 8.92 3.62
CA ALA A 176 11.55 9.74 4.83
C ALA A 176 10.69 9.13 5.95
N THR A 177 9.51 8.60 5.64
CA THR A 177 8.66 7.97 6.67
C THR A 177 9.24 6.65 7.16
N GLU A 178 9.85 5.83 6.29
CA GLU A 178 10.53 4.61 6.74
C GLU A 178 11.69 4.92 7.68
N GLN A 179 12.49 5.95 7.39
CA GLN A 179 13.56 6.41 8.27
C GLN A 179 13.02 6.89 9.61
N PHE A 180 11.92 7.64 9.60
CA PHE A 180 11.22 8.07 10.81
C PHE A 180 10.79 6.87 11.68
N LEU A 181 10.25 5.82 11.06
CA LEU A 181 9.85 4.58 11.75
C LEU A 181 11.05 3.79 12.29
N VAL A 182 12.15 3.70 11.53
CA VAL A 182 13.40 3.10 12.03
C VAL A 182 13.93 3.85 13.25
N ARG A 183 13.85 5.19 13.25
CA ARG A 183 14.26 5.98 14.41
C ARG A 183 13.37 5.73 15.62
N LEU A 184 12.06 5.64 15.42
CA LEU A 184 11.13 5.31 16.50
C LEU A 184 11.41 3.93 17.09
N LEU A 185 11.76 2.95 16.25
CA LEU A 185 12.21 1.64 16.71
C LEU A 185 13.49 1.72 17.54
N ASP A 186 14.47 2.53 17.14
CA ASP A 186 15.71 2.76 17.90
C ASP A 186 15.42 3.44 19.26
N VAL A 187 14.49 4.40 19.30
CA VAL A 187 14.15 5.17 20.51
C VAL A 187 13.29 4.36 21.48
N PHE A 188 12.30 3.62 20.98
CA PHE A 188 11.43 2.81 21.82
C PHE A 188 12.03 1.45 22.17
N GLY A 189 12.93 0.92 21.34
CA GLY A 189 13.53 -0.41 21.51
C GLY A 189 12.51 -1.56 21.46
N ASP A 190 11.28 -1.27 21.06
CA ASP A 190 10.14 -2.19 21.12
C ASP A 190 9.21 -1.97 19.92
N VAL A 191 9.02 -3.05 19.15
CA VAL A 191 8.19 -3.08 17.95
C VAL A 191 6.72 -2.83 18.28
N GLN A 192 6.21 -3.44 19.36
CA GLN A 192 4.80 -3.35 19.75
C GLN A 192 4.46 -1.95 20.24
N ARG A 193 5.36 -1.34 21.02
CA ARG A 193 5.24 0.05 21.45
C ARG A 193 5.28 1.00 20.25
N THR A 194 6.20 0.77 19.31
CA THR A 194 6.28 1.58 18.09
C THR A 194 5.00 1.45 17.27
N ALA A 195 4.47 0.24 17.13
CA ALA A 195 3.20 -0.02 16.46
C ALA A 195 2.04 0.73 17.12
N GLN A 196 1.94 0.67 18.44
CA GLN A 196 0.89 1.35 19.20
C GLN A 196 0.91 2.87 18.99
N VAL A 197 2.09 3.49 19.03
CA VAL A 197 2.22 4.95 18.87
C VAL A 197 1.96 5.38 17.42
N THR A 198 2.48 4.64 16.46
CA THR A 198 2.44 5.05 15.05
C THR A 198 1.20 4.57 14.32
N GLY A 199 0.50 3.56 14.85
CA GLY A 199 -0.54 2.79 14.16
C GLY A 199 0.02 2.00 12.97
N ILE A 200 1.32 1.70 12.97
CA ILE A 200 1.97 0.84 11.98
C ILE A 200 1.95 -0.61 12.47
N TYR A 201 1.84 -1.55 11.54
CA TYR A 201 1.88 -2.97 11.88
C TYR A 201 3.23 -3.44 12.45
N PRO A 202 3.24 -4.24 13.54
CA PRO A 202 4.44 -4.90 14.04
C PRO A 202 5.30 -5.61 12.99
N ASP A 203 4.75 -6.47 12.13
CA ASP A 203 5.61 -7.26 11.22
C ASP A 203 6.34 -6.40 10.19
N TYR A 204 5.72 -5.29 9.77
CA TYR A 204 6.40 -4.34 8.90
C TYR A 204 7.53 -3.63 9.64
N LEU A 205 7.30 -3.21 10.89
CA LEU A 205 8.35 -2.66 11.75
C LEU A 205 9.47 -3.68 12.03
N GLU A 206 9.14 -4.96 12.20
CA GLU A 206 10.12 -6.04 12.31
C GLU A 206 10.92 -6.18 11.00
N SER A 207 10.26 -6.07 9.84
CA SER A 207 10.93 -6.11 8.55
C SER A 207 11.93 -4.95 8.39
N LEU A 208 11.59 -3.74 8.87
CA LEU A 208 12.48 -2.59 8.90
C LEU A 208 13.65 -2.80 9.87
N SER A 209 13.39 -3.36 11.05
CA SER A 209 14.43 -3.72 12.03
C SER A 209 15.43 -4.75 11.47
N ARG A 210 14.95 -5.75 10.73
CA ARG A 210 15.77 -6.82 10.12
C ARG A 210 16.46 -6.39 8.81
N GLY A 211 15.83 -5.49 8.03
CA GLY A 211 16.27 -5.05 6.70
C GLY A 211 17.45 -4.07 6.69
N GLY A 212 17.88 -3.63 7.87
CA GLY A 212 19.10 -2.88 8.09
C GLY A 212 18.91 -1.37 7.93
N GLY A 213 18.76 -0.68 9.06
CA GLY A 213 18.98 0.76 9.22
C GLY A 213 20.38 1.27 8.84
N LYS A 214 21.16 0.46 8.10
CA LYS A 214 22.46 0.81 7.49
C LYS A 214 22.32 1.49 6.13
N ARG A 215 21.18 1.35 5.43
CA ARG A 215 21.01 1.93 4.08
C ARG A 215 20.81 3.45 4.04
N HIS A 216 20.53 4.07 5.20
CA HIS A 216 20.09 5.47 5.29
C HIS A 216 20.83 6.26 6.38
N ARG A 217 22.03 5.79 6.74
CA ARG A 217 22.95 6.56 7.59
C ARG A 217 23.97 7.24 6.69
N GLY A 218 24.21 8.53 6.91
CA GLY A 218 25.26 9.30 6.26
C GLY A 218 26.65 8.70 6.54
N ALA A 219 27.67 9.24 5.89
CA ALA A 219 29.06 8.77 6.04
C ALA A 219 29.58 8.87 7.50
N ASP A 220 28.94 9.69 8.33
CA ASP A 220 29.19 9.88 9.75
C ASP A 220 28.37 8.95 10.67
N GLY A 221 27.51 8.10 10.11
CA GLY A 221 26.64 7.19 10.85
C GLY A 221 25.38 7.83 11.42
N GLN A 222 25.15 9.14 11.19
CA GLN A 222 23.90 9.81 11.54
C GLN A 222 22.81 9.50 10.52
N LEU A 223 21.54 9.55 10.94
CA LEU A 223 20.43 9.44 10.00
C LEU A 223 20.43 10.68 9.11
N ASP A 224 20.41 10.47 7.81
CA ASP A 224 20.29 11.54 6.82
C ASP A 224 18.82 11.97 6.77
N TRP A 225 18.51 13.09 7.43
CA TRP A 225 17.15 13.62 7.49
C TRP A 225 16.85 14.39 6.20
N ASP A 226 16.16 13.74 5.26
CA ASP A 226 15.73 14.34 3.99
C ASP A 226 14.65 15.42 4.19
N ASP A 227 14.57 16.35 3.23
CA ASP A 227 13.88 17.64 3.23
C ASP A 227 12.35 17.53 3.05
N GLY A 228 11.76 16.34 3.19
CA GLY A 228 10.29 16.20 3.20
C GLY A 228 9.72 14.86 2.78
N GLY A 229 8.40 14.74 2.97
CA GLY A 229 7.60 13.58 2.58
C GLY A 229 7.22 12.64 3.73
N TYR A 230 7.40 13.03 5.00
CA TYR A 230 6.89 12.27 6.14
C TYR A 230 5.37 12.06 6.06
N ASN A 231 4.88 10.93 6.57
CA ASN A 231 3.45 10.74 6.73
C ASN A 231 2.95 11.60 7.88
N ASP A 232 2.21 12.66 7.55
CA ASP A 232 1.84 13.69 8.52
C ASP A 232 0.96 13.15 9.66
N GLU A 233 0.09 12.17 9.39
CA GLU A 233 -0.73 11.53 10.43
C GLU A 233 0.12 10.71 11.42
N ILE A 234 1.23 10.12 11.00
CA ILE A 234 2.16 9.44 11.92
C ILE A 234 2.91 10.45 12.77
N VAL A 235 3.40 11.52 12.15
CA VAL A 235 4.12 12.56 12.87
C VAL A 235 3.20 13.17 13.94
N ASP A 236 1.94 13.46 13.60
CA ASP A 236 0.94 13.99 14.54
C ASP A 236 0.73 13.06 15.75
N ARG A 237 0.59 11.74 15.51
CA ARG A 237 0.46 10.75 16.61
C ARG A 237 1.71 10.67 17.48
N VAL A 238 2.89 10.73 16.87
CA VAL A 238 4.17 10.66 17.58
C VAL A 238 4.39 11.93 18.42
N VAL A 239 4.14 13.11 17.86
CA VAL A 239 4.19 14.38 18.60
C VAL A 239 3.18 14.35 19.75
N SER A 240 1.95 13.87 19.50
CA SER A 240 0.94 13.70 20.55
C SER A 240 1.39 12.73 21.66
N HIS A 241 2.13 11.68 21.34
CA HIS A 241 2.68 10.74 22.32
C HIS A 241 3.75 11.39 23.20
N PHE A 242 4.62 12.23 22.63
CA PHE A 242 5.67 12.93 23.35
C PHE A 242 5.22 14.24 24.00
N GLY A 243 4.03 14.74 23.64
CA GLY A 243 3.38 15.93 24.22
C GLY A 243 3.62 17.20 23.43
N THR A 244 4.88 17.47 23.04
CA THR A 244 5.25 18.65 22.26
C THR A 244 6.15 18.29 21.08
N VAL A 245 6.26 19.19 20.10
CA VAL A 245 7.18 19.04 18.96
C VAL A 245 8.62 19.01 19.47
N GLU A 246 8.95 19.88 20.44
CA GLU A 246 10.27 20.00 21.03
C GLU A 246 10.68 18.73 21.77
N ASP A 247 9.76 18.14 22.54
CA ASP A 247 10.01 16.88 23.25
C ASP A 247 10.17 15.72 22.27
N ALA A 248 9.33 15.64 21.24
CA ALA A 248 9.44 14.63 20.19
C ALA A 248 10.78 14.76 19.44
N ALA A 249 11.14 15.97 19.02
CA ALA A 249 12.38 16.28 18.33
C ALA A 249 13.61 15.92 19.19
N ALA A 250 13.59 16.27 20.48
CA ALA A 250 14.67 15.95 21.41
C ALA A 250 14.83 14.44 21.61
N LYS A 251 13.73 13.70 21.77
CA LYS A 251 13.76 12.23 21.90
C LYS A 251 14.22 11.54 20.63
N LEU A 252 13.81 12.06 19.48
CA LEU A 252 14.15 11.51 18.17
C LEU A 252 15.53 11.98 17.70
N GLY A 253 16.14 13.00 18.30
CA GLY A 253 17.37 13.60 17.78
C GLY A 253 17.18 14.16 16.37
N MET A 254 16.02 14.77 16.12
CA MET A 254 15.62 15.36 14.85
C MET A 254 15.48 16.88 14.97
N PRO A 255 15.67 17.65 13.87
CA PRO A 255 15.29 19.05 13.85
C PRO A 255 13.78 19.24 14.09
N ALA A 256 13.40 20.13 15.02
CA ALA A 256 12.00 20.39 15.34
C ALA A 256 11.20 20.89 14.12
N ALA A 257 11.81 21.72 13.28
CA ALA A 257 11.20 22.28 12.07
C ALA A 257 10.57 21.20 11.15
N LEU A 258 11.20 20.02 11.01
CA LEU A 258 10.66 18.93 10.18
C LEU A 258 9.35 18.37 10.73
N LEU A 259 9.18 18.36 12.05
CA LEU A 259 7.96 17.92 12.71
C LEU A 259 6.89 19.02 12.70
N GLU A 260 7.29 20.29 12.89
CA GLU A 260 6.40 21.46 12.87
C GLU A 260 5.65 21.56 11.55
N GLU A 261 6.36 21.47 10.43
CA GLU A 261 5.74 21.53 9.10
C GLU A 261 4.68 20.44 8.88
N SER A 262 4.95 19.24 9.40
CA SER A 262 4.08 18.07 9.28
C SER A 262 2.82 18.17 10.14
N VAL A 263 2.98 18.65 11.38
CA VAL A 263 1.86 18.95 12.28
C VAL A 263 0.99 20.08 11.72
N ALA A 264 1.61 21.13 11.17
CA ALA A 264 0.90 22.25 10.55
C ALA A 264 0.00 21.79 9.40
N ARG A 265 0.53 20.97 8.47
CA ARG A 265 -0.27 20.38 7.38
C ARG A 265 -1.45 19.55 7.89
N THR A 266 -1.24 18.74 8.93
CA THR A 266 -2.32 17.93 9.53
C THR A 266 -3.40 18.81 10.18
N ALA A 267 -3.02 19.94 10.77
CA ALA A 267 -3.96 20.90 11.37
C ALA A 267 -4.78 21.64 10.30
N GLU A 268 -4.14 22.05 9.20
CA GLU A 268 -4.82 22.64 8.03
C GLU A 268 -5.85 21.67 7.43
N ASP A 269 -5.46 20.42 7.20
CA ASP A 269 -6.34 19.35 6.72
C ASP A 269 -7.55 19.14 7.64
N ARG A 270 -7.35 19.12 8.96
CA ARG A 270 -8.44 18.96 9.94
C ARG A 270 -9.40 20.15 9.91
N ASN A 271 -8.88 21.38 9.83
CA ASN A 271 -9.70 22.58 9.74
C ASN A 271 -10.53 22.62 8.45
N GLN A 272 -9.94 22.26 7.31
CA GLN A 272 -10.66 22.21 6.03
C GLN A 272 -11.82 21.20 6.05
N ARG A 273 -11.63 20.03 6.68
CA ARG A 273 -12.70 19.03 6.86
C ARG A 273 -13.81 19.53 7.79
N ALA A 274 -13.46 20.15 8.91
CA ALA A 274 -14.44 20.71 9.83
C ALA A 274 -15.29 21.81 9.18
N THR A 275 -14.71 22.60 8.27
CA THR A 275 -15.46 23.62 7.52
C THR A 275 -16.35 23.03 6.42
N ALA A 276 -15.97 21.89 5.84
CA ALA A 276 -16.77 21.19 4.83
C ALA A 276 -17.99 20.47 5.45
N ASP A 277 -17.83 19.82 6.61
CA ASP A 277 -18.91 19.14 7.32
C ASP A 277 -19.89 20.10 8.02
N GLY A 278 -19.44 21.31 8.37
CA GLY A 278 -20.29 22.36 8.96
C GLY A 278 -21.13 23.17 7.95
N SER A 279 -21.00 22.88 6.66
CA SER A 279 -21.69 23.57 5.57
C SER A 279 -22.78 22.73 4.88
N SER A 280 -23.12 21.56 5.45
CA SER A 280 -24.23 20.70 5.00
C SER A 280 -25.46 20.79 5.91
#